data_AF-A0A6J8E9F7-F1
#
_entry.id   AF-A0A6J8E9F7-F1
#
_cell.length_a   1.000
_cell.length_b   1.000
_cell.length_c   1.000
_cell.angle_alpha   90.00
_cell.angle_beta   90.00
_cell.angle_gamma   90.00
#
_symmetry.space_group_name_H-M   'P 1'
#
loop_
_entity.id
_entity.type
_entity.pdbx_description
1 polymer ?
#
loop_
_entity_poly.entity_id
_entity_poly.type
_entity_poly.pdbx_seq_one_letter_code
_entity_poly.pdbx_strand_id
1 'polypeptide(L)'
;MLAQLEEIIEKYQEKYQIMLCGDLNASLHRDDRSKEMFLKQFIISNELELANKYPIKPTFYNHNKISKSQIDYFLYKRAEKKIRYTVSISDIEPLNISDHTIVIAEVLGTLIRKQRQITKMVKRPDWRKCDKDRYQEAITTKLKSRPNCN
;
A
#
# COMPACT_ATOMS: atom_id res chain seq x y z
N MET A 1 -1.04 1.73 23.07
CA MET A 1 -1.61 1.64 21.73
C MET A 1 -0.86 2.53 20.73
N LEU A 2 -0.75 3.86 20.94
CA LEU A 2 -0.01 4.73 20.01
C LEU A 2 1.46 4.30 19.80
N ALA A 3 2.20 3.98 20.86
CA ALA A 3 3.57 3.47 20.73
C ALA A 3 3.71 2.19 19.88
N GLN A 4 2.70 1.33 19.87
CA GLN A 4 2.71 0.13 19.01
C GLN A 4 2.45 0.49 17.55
N LEU A 5 1.64 1.53 17.29
CA LEU A 5 1.43 2.04 15.94
C LEU A 5 2.70 2.74 15.43
N GLU A 6 3.44 3.45 16.28
CA GLU A 6 4.74 4.03 15.94
C GLU A 6 5.73 2.95 15.49
N GLU A 7 5.87 1.86 16.26
CA GLU A 7 6.74 0.74 15.89
C GLU A 7 6.36 0.13 14.52
N ILE A 8 5.06 -0.02 14.25
CA ILE A 8 4.56 -0.51 12.96
C ILE A 8 4.90 0.48 11.83
N ILE A 9 4.69 1.78 12.04
CA ILE A 9 5.02 2.80 11.04
C ILE A 9 6.52 2.76 10.74
N GLU A 10 7.37 2.78 11.76
CA GLU A 10 8.82 2.74 11.60
C GLU A 10 9.29 1.51 10.81
N LYS A 11 8.72 0.35 11.11
CA LYS A 11 9.07 -0.92 10.48
C LYS A 11 8.71 -1.00 9.00
N TYR A 12 7.62 -0.35 8.57
CA TYR A 12 7.04 -0.55 7.24
C TYR A 12 7.10 0.67 6.32
N GLN A 13 7.37 1.87 6.84
CA GLN A 13 7.26 3.12 6.08
C GLN A 13 8.19 3.21 4.86
N GLU A 14 9.35 2.56 4.86
CA GLU A 14 10.28 2.60 3.73
C GLU A 14 9.79 1.79 2.52
N LYS A 15 8.97 0.76 2.76
CA LYS A 15 8.57 -0.23 1.75
C LYS A 15 7.12 -0.08 1.31
N TYR A 16 6.29 0.43 2.20
CA TYR A 16 4.84 0.42 2.04
C TYR A 16 4.25 1.81 2.23
N GLN A 17 3.16 2.05 1.50
CA GLN A 17 2.27 3.16 1.80
C GLN A 17 1.37 2.75 2.97
N ILE A 18 1.33 3.60 4.01
CA ILE A 18 0.66 3.29 5.27
C ILE A 18 -0.62 4.11 5.37
N MET A 19 -1.71 3.41 5.62
CA MET A 19 -3.00 3.96 6.00
C MET A 19 -3.39 3.36 7.35
N LEU A 20 -3.65 4.22 8.32
CA LEU A 20 -4.19 3.85 9.63
C LEU A 20 -5.67 4.20 9.65
N CYS A 21 -6.50 3.32 10.20
CA CYS A 21 -7.92 3.57 10.34
C CYS A 21 -8.47 2.94 11.62
N GLY A 22 -9.49 3.57 12.20
CA GLY A 22 -10.22 3.05 13.35
C GLY A 22 -10.68 4.14 14.30
N ASP A 23 -11.28 3.69 15.40
CA ASP A 23 -11.65 4.52 16.54
C ASP A 23 -10.40 4.90 17.34
N LEU A 24 -10.06 6.19 17.30
CA LEU A 24 -8.92 6.75 18.05
C LEU A 24 -9.33 7.31 19.41
N ASN A 25 -10.64 7.31 19.70
CA ASN A 25 -11.26 7.81 20.93
C ASN A 25 -10.79 9.23 21.34
N ALA A 26 -10.38 10.04 20.37
CA ALA A 26 -9.91 11.41 20.54
C ALA A 26 -10.28 12.23 19.31
N SER A 27 -10.66 13.49 19.51
CA SER A 27 -11.08 14.39 18.43
C SER A 27 -9.93 15.26 17.95
N LEU A 28 -9.78 15.40 16.64
CA LEU A 28 -8.84 16.34 16.04
C LEU A 28 -9.32 17.80 16.09
N HIS A 29 -10.61 18.01 16.35
CA HIS A 29 -11.25 19.33 16.33
C HIS A 29 -11.32 19.99 17.71
N ARG A 30 -10.83 19.32 18.76
CA ARG A 30 -10.82 19.82 20.13
C ARG A 30 -9.37 20.00 20.59
N ASP A 31 -9.15 20.97 21.47
CA ASP A 31 -7.83 21.32 22.02
C ASP A 31 -7.79 21.31 23.55
N ASP A 32 -8.92 21.04 24.20
CA ASP A 32 -9.13 21.25 25.64
C ASP A 32 -8.69 20.07 26.52
N ARG A 33 -8.13 19.01 25.93
CA ARG A 33 -7.94 17.72 26.62
C ARG A 33 -6.65 17.02 26.18
N SER A 34 -6.06 16.28 27.13
CA SER A 34 -4.75 15.66 26.98
C SER A 34 -4.70 14.59 25.87
N LYS A 35 -5.74 13.77 25.73
CA LYS A 35 -5.77 12.70 24.71
C LYS A 35 -5.78 13.27 23.28
N GLU A 36 -6.45 14.40 23.07
CA GLU A 36 -6.48 15.12 21.79
C GLU A 36 -5.10 15.70 21.45
N MET A 37 -4.40 16.26 22.45
CA MET A 37 -3.02 16.71 22.27
C MET A 37 -2.08 15.55 21.90
N PHE A 38 -2.17 14.41 22.59
CA PHE A 38 -1.35 13.23 22.27
C PHE A 38 -1.60 12.70 20.87
N LEU A 39 -2.87 12.64 20.44
CA LEU A 39 -3.21 12.22 19.08
C LEU A 39 -2.63 13.20 18.03
N LYS A 40 -2.77 14.51 18.24
CA LYS A 40 -2.21 15.54 17.34
C LYS A 40 -0.69 15.45 17.26
N GLN A 41 -0.02 15.26 18.40
CA GLN A 41 1.42 15.09 18.45
C GLN A 41 1.85 13.81 17.70
N PHE A 42 1.17 12.69 17.92
CA PHE A 42 1.42 11.44 17.18
C PHE A 42 1.27 11.64 15.66
N ILE A 43 0.23 12.34 15.21
CA ILE A 43 0.02 12.66 13.78
C ILE A 43 1.18 13.48 13.22
N ILE A 44 1.61 14.52 13.93
CA ILE A 44 2.70 15.40 13.50
C ILE A 44 4.02 14.61 13.45
N SER A 45 4.37 13.91 14.54
CA SER A 45 5.62 13.16 14.66
C SER A 45 5.76 12.06 13.62
N ASN A 46 4.65 11.44 13.22
CA ASN A 46 4.64 10.38 12.22
C ASN A 46 4.32 10.88 10.81
N GLU A 47 4.27 12.19 10.57
CA GLU A 47 3.92 12.82 9.28
C GLU A 47 2.64 12.22 8.66
N LEU A 48 1.66 11.98 9.52
CA LEU A 48 0.34 11.52 9.11
C LEU A 48 -0.51 12.71 8.71
N GLU A 49 -1.41 12.50 7.77
CA GLU A 49 -2.35 13.51 7.30
C GLU A 49 -3.74 12.93 7.07
N LEU A 50 -4.75 13.78 7.15
CA LEU A 50 -6.09 13.45 6.69
C LEU A 50 -6.17 13.64 5.17
N ALA A 51 -7.13 12.97 4.54
CA ALA A 51 -7.45 13.22 3.13
C ALA A 51 -7.80 14.70 2.90
N ASN A 52 -7.50 15.21 1.70
CA ASN A 52 -7.91 16.55 1.31
C ASN A 52 -9.42 16.70 1.42
N LYS A 53 -9.88 17.77 2.07
CA LYS A 53 -11.31 18.02 2.35
C LYS A 53 -11.99 16.92 3.18
N TYR A 54 -11.28 16.37 4.18
CA TYR A 54 -11.85 15.42 5.12
C TYR A 54 -13.15 15.99 5.76
N PRO A 55 -14.27 15.26 5.71
CA PRO A 55 -15.53 15.75 6.27
C PRO A 55 -15.46 15.97 7.78
N ILE A 56 -15.95 17.11 8.25
CA ILE A 56 -16.13 17.39 9.68
C ILE A 56 -17.56 16.97 10.04
N LYS A 57 -17.71 15.74 10.51
CA LYS A 57 -19.02 15.14 10.85
C LYS A 57 -18.86 14.16 12.00
N PRO A 58 -19.82 14.06 12.94
CA PRO A 58 -19.71 13.09 14.02
C PRO A 58 -19.72 11.67 13.50
N THR A 59 -18.81 10.87 14.04
CA THR A 59 -18.69 9.43 13.75
C THR A 59 -19.17 8.57 14.91
N PHE A 60 -19.36 9.15 16.10
CA PHE A 60 -19.84 8.49 17.29
C PHE A 60 -21.00 9.27 17.92
N TYR A 61 -22.03 8.53 18.34
CA TYR A 61 -23.23 9.03 18.97
C TYR A 61 -23.44 8.29 20.28
N ASN A 62 -23.27 9.00 21.40
CA ASN A 62 -23.51 8.41 22.71
C ASN A 62 -24.97 7.89 22.81
N HIS A 63 -25.23 6.93 23.70
CA HIS A 63 -26.53 6.28 23.88
C HIS A 63 -27.72 7.26 24.01
N ASN A 64 -27.49 8.45 24.57
CA ASN A 64 -28.49 9.49 24.74
C ASN A 64 -28.73 10.36 23.49
N LYS A 65 -27.97 10.18 22.41
CA LYS A 65 -27.97 10.95 21.14
C LYS A 65 -27.68 12.46 21.27
N ILE A 66 -27.39 12.94 22.48
CA ILE A 66 -27.08 14.34 22.77
C ILE A 66 -25.60 14.59 22.53
N SER A 67 -24.74 13.74 23.07
CA SER A 67 -23.29 13.86 22.91
C SER A 67 -22.83 13.18 21.64
N LYS A 68 -22.15 13.95 20.78
CA LYS A 68 -21.64 13.50 19.50
C LYS A 68 -20.16 13.84 19.39
N SER A 69 -19.38 12.98 18.75
CA SER A 69 -17.97 13.22 18.49
C SER A 69 -17.52 12.61 17.18
N GLN A 70 -16.49 13.20 16.59
CA GLN A 70 -15.73 12.58 15.52
C GLN A 70 -14.48 12.00 16.16
N ILE A 71 -14.37 10.67 16.18
CA ILE A 71 -13.28 9.92 16.81
C ILE A 71 -12.74 8.82 15.91
N ASP A 72 -13.46 8.51 14.83
CA ASP A 72 -13.04 7.55 13.81
C ASP A 72 -12.38 8.30 12.66
N TYR A 73 -11.15 7.91 12.34
CA TYR A 73 -10.35 8.60 11.33
C TYR A 73 -9.67 7.63 10.37
N PHE A 74 -9.40 8.13 9.17
CA PHE A 74 -8.42 7.55 8.26
C PHE A 74 -7.23 8.52 8.20
N LEU A 75 -6.07 8.04 8.64
CA LEU A 75 -4.81 8.78 8.64
C LEU A 75 -3.87 8.14 7.64
N TYR A 76 -3.24 8.97 6.82
CA TYR A 76 -2.36 8.52 5.75
C TYR A 76 -0.95 9.01 6.06
N LYS A 77 0.06 8.14 5.93
CA LYS A 77 1.44 8.62 5.88
C LYS A 77 1.59 9.46 4.61
N ARG A 78 2.13 10.67 4.73
CA ARG A 78 2.32 11.58 3.60
C ARG A 78 3.06 10.84 2.47
N ALA A 79 2.31 10.52 1.43
CA ALA A 79 2.78 9.72 0.31
C ALA A 79 3.26 10.64 -0.82
N GLU A 80 4.18 10.14 -1.65
CA GLU A 80 4.36 10.71 -3.00
C GLU A 80 3.00 10.74 -3.73
N LYS A 81 2.76 11.78 -4.57
CA LYS A 81 1.50 12.15 -5.25
C LYS A 81 0.77 11.07 -6.10
N LYS A 82 1.14 9.80 -5.97
CA LYS A 82 0.68 8.63 -6.73
C LYS A 82 -0.60 7.98 -6.19
N ILE A 83 -0.97 8.25 -4.93
CA ILE A 83 -2.21 7.77 -4.32
C ILE A 83 -3.05 8.97 -3.91
N ARG A 84 -4.32 8.96 -4.31
CA ARG A 84 -5.33 9.92 -3.89
C ARG A 84 -6.32 9.22 -2.96
N TYR A 85 -6.66 9.91 -1.89
CA TYR A 85 -7.60 9.46 -0.90
C TYR A 85 -8.79 10.41 -0.87
N THR A 86 -9.98 9.86 -0.93
CA THR A 86 -11.24 10.56 -0.65
C THR A 86 -11.93 9.88 0.51
N VAL A 87 -12.50 10.67 1.42
CA VAL A 87 -13.19 10.14 2.60
C VAL A 87 -14.59 10.74 2.66
N SER A 88 -15.58 9.90 2.91
CA SER A 88 -16.96 10.28 3.19
C SER A 88 -17.41 9.66 4.52
N ILE A 89 -18.33 10.35 5.20
CA ILE A 89 -18.95 9.85 6.42
C ILE A 89 -20.44 9.74 6.13
N SER A 90 -20.96 8.52 6.16
CA SER A 90 -22.38 8.23 5.89
C SER A 90 -23.28 8.97 6.89
N ASP A 91 -24.53 9.20 6.51
CA ASP A 91 -25.54 9.56 7.49
C ASP A 91 -25.80 8.39 8.45
N ILE A 92 -26.47 8.67 9.57
CA ILE A 92 -26.86 7.63 10.51
C ILE A 92 -27.76 6.64 9.77
N GLU A 93 -27.26 5.42 9.55
CA GLU A 93 -28.04 4.37 8.93
C GLU A 93 -29.05 3.82 9.95
N PRO A 94 -30.36 3.78 9.61
CA PRO A 94 -31.40 3.35 10.56
C PRO A 94 -31.23 1.91 11.06
N LEU A 95 -30.54 1.07 10.29
CA LEU A 95 -30.30 -0.34 10.59
C LEU A 95 -28.95 -0.59 11.27
N ASN A 96 -28.11 0.44 11.41
CA ASN A 96 -26.85 0.30 12.09
C ASN A 96 -27.10 0.24 13.61
N ILE A 97 -26.82 -0.92 14.18
CA ILE A 97 -26.94 -1.16 15.63
C ILE A 97 -25.77 -0.57 16.44
N SER A 98 -24.72 -0.12 15.76
CA SER A 98 -23.57 0.55 16.37
C SER A 98 -23.88 2.01 16.72
N ASP A 99 -23.26 2.49 17.78
CA ASP A 99 -23.16 3.92 18.11
C ASP A 99 -22.18 4.68 17.19
N HIS A 100 -21.42 3.96 16.36
CA HIS A 100 -20.55 4.55 15.33
C HIS A 100 -21.23 4.59 13.96
N THR A 101 -21.06 5.69 13.22
CA THR A 101 -21.46 5.78 11.81
C THR A 101 -20.35 5.31 10.89
N ILE A 102 -20.73 4.79 9.73
CA ILE A 102 -19.80 4.29 8.72
C ILE A 102 -18.95 5.45 8.16
N VAL A 103 -17.63 5.24 8.17
CA VAL A 103 -16.65 6.10 7.51
C VAL A 103 -16.08 5.33 6.32
N ILE A 104 -16.20 5.89 5.13
CA ILE A 104 -15.80 5.25 3.87
C ILE A 104 -14.58 5.98 3.33
N ALA A 105 -13.52 5.22 3.01
CA ALA A 105 -12.35 5.73 2.32
C ALA A 105 -12.24 5.09 0.94
N GLU A 106 -12.12 5.91 -0.09
CA GLU A 106 -11.80 5.46 -1.45
C GLU A 106 -10.32 5.73 -1.73
N VAL A 107 -9.64 4.71 -2.24
CA VAL A 107 -8.21 4.76 -2.53
C VAL A 107 -7.99 4.62 -4.02
N LEU A 108 -7.50 5.69 -4.65
CA LEU A 108 -7.20 5.73 -6.07
C LEU A 108 -5.69 5.81 -6.27
N GLY A 109 -5.10 4.73 -6.78
CA GLY A 109 -3.66 4.63 -7.02
C GLY A 109 -3.32 4.36 -8.49
N THR A 110 -2.20 4.90 -8.95
CA THR A 110 -1.65 4.54 -10.27
C THR A 110 -0.69 3.37 -10.13
N LEU A 111 -1.01 2.22 -10.74
CA LEU A 111 -0.08 1.10 -10.83
C LEU A 111 0.99 1.41 -11.89
N ILE A 112 2.19 1.79 -11.44
CA ILE A 112 3.35 1.85 -12.34
C ILE A 112 3.79 0.42 -12.60
N ARG A 113 3.42 -0.12 -13.76
CA ARG A 113 3.97 -1.37 -14.25
C ARG A 113 5.47 -1.15 -14.46
N LYS A 114 6.31 -1.58 -13.52
CA LYS A 114 7.75 -1.66 -13.77
C LYS A 114 7.91 -2.58 -14.97
N GLN A 115 8.23 -2.00 -16.12
CA GLN A 115 8.58 -2.75 -17.30
C GLN A 115 9.76 -3.63 -16.88
N ARG A 116 9.55 -4.95 -16.81
CA ARG A 116 10.66 -5.88 -16.54
C ARG A 116 11.73 -5.52 -17.57
N GLN A 117 12.85 -4.98 -17.12
CA GLN A 117 14.03 -4.93 -17.96
C GLN A 117 14.28 -6.37 -18.37
N ILE A 118 14.14 -6.64 -19.67
CA ILE A 118 14.45 -7.94 -20.23
C ILE A 118 15.93 -8.15 -19.92
N THR A 119 16.22 -8.95 -18.91
CA THR A 119 17.56 -9.35 -18.53
C THR A 119 18.12 -10.17 -19.69
N LYS A 120 18.84 -9.50 -20.59
CA LYS A 120 19.45 -10.03 -21.83
C LYS A 120 18.46 -10.80 -22.69
N MET A 121 18.02 -10.18 -23.79
CA MET A 121 17.46 -10.93 -24.92
C MET A 121 18.56 -11.88 -25.42
N VAL A 122 18.51 -13.15 -25.02
CA VAL A 122 19.35 -14.19 -25.62
C VAL A 122 18.88 -14.30 -27.06
N LYS A 123 19.69 -13.79 -27.99
CA LYS A 123 19.41 -13.87 -29.41
C LYS A 123 19.18 -15.34 -29.74
N ARG A 124 18.01 -15.69 -30.27
CA ARG A 124 17.73 -17.07 -30.69
C ARG A 124 18.86 -17.50 -31.63
N PRO A 125 19.51 -18.65 -31.40
CA PRO A 125 20.55 -19.13 -32.31
C PRO A 125 19.98 -19.19 -33.72
N ASP A 126 20.70 -18.61 -34.66
CA ASP A 126 20.34 -18.66 -36.08
C ASP A 126 20.71 -20.05 -36.60
N TRP A 127 19.79 -21.00 -36.47
CA TRP A 127 19.96 -22.37 -36.94
C TRP A 127 20.18 -22.46 -38.46
N ARG A 128 19.92 -21.39 -39.22
CA ARG A 128 20.21 -21.32 -40.66
C ARG A 128 21.70 -21.05 -40.94
N LYS A 129 22.44 -20.54 -39.96
CA LYS A 129 23.90 -20.35 -39.97
C LYS A 129 24.66 -21.50 -39.32
N CYS A 130 23.99 -22.60 -38.99
CA CYS A 130 24.71 -23.83 -38.73
C CYS A 130 25.30 -24.26 -40.08
N ASP A 131 26.51 -23.79 -40.34
CA ASP A 131 27.31 -24.09 -41.52
C ASP A 131 27.31 -25.61 -41.66
N LYS A 132 26.52 -26.14 -42.60
CA LYS A 132 26.36 -27.59 -42.78
C LYS A 132 27.73 -28.24 -42.90
N ASP A 133 28.66 -27.54 -43.55
CA ASP A 133 30.03 -27.97 -43.75
C ASP A 133 30.80 -28.07 -42.43
N ARG A 134 30.73 -27.07 -41.53
CA ARG A 134 31.36 -27.16 -40.19
C ARG A 134 30.69 -28.22 -39.31
N TYR A 135 29.37 -28.39 -39.42
CA TYR A 135 28.66 -29.43 -38.68
C TYR A 135 29.06 -30.83 -39.18
N GLN A 136 29.16 -31.03 -40.49
CA GLN A 136 29.62 -32.28 -41.09
C GLN A 136 31.09 -32.55 -40.80
N GLU A 137 31.98 -31.56 -40.84
CA GLU A 137 33.38 -31.71 -40.40
C GLU A 137 33.45 -32.15 -38.94
N ALA A 138 32.71 -31.49 -38.04
CA ALA A 138 32.73 -31.81 -36.62
C ALA A 138 32.19 -33.22 -36.32
N ILE A 139 31.12 -33.65 -37.00
CA ILE A 139 30.58 -35.01 -36.88
C ILE A 139 31.54 -36.05 -37.47
N THR A 140 32.09 -35.81 -38.66
CA THR A 140 33.00 -36.74 -39.33
C THR A 140 34.28 -36.93 -38.51
N THR A 141 34.80 -35.85 -37.93
CA THR A 141 35.98 -35.89 -37.04
C THR A 141 35.69 -36.68 -35.77
N LYS A 142 34.50 -36.50 -35.15
CA LYS A 142 34.08 -37.28 -33.97
C LYS A 142 33.81 -38.76 -34.26
N LEU A 143 33.34 -39.10 -35.46
CA LEU A 143 33.10 -40.49 -35.85
C LEU A 143 34.41 -41.21 -36.18
N LYS A 144 35.39 -40.52 -36.77
CA LYS A 144 36.73 -41.08 -37.04
C LYS A 144 37.60 -41.21 -35.80
N SER A 145 37.37 -40.39 -34.76
CA SER A 145 38.13 -40.45 -33.51
C SER A 145 37.56 -41.39 -32.46
N ARG A 146 36.44 -42.07 -32.76
CA ARG A 146 35.98 -43.20 -31.94
C ARG A 146 36.81 -44.43 -32.31
N PRO A 147 37.62 -45.00 -31.40
CA PRO A 147 38.22 -46.29 -31.63
C PRO A 147 37.09 -47.31 -31.84
N ASN A 148 37.24 -48.20 -32.82
CA ASN A 148 36.33 -49.33 -33.01
C ASN A 148 36.25 -50.09 -31.68
N CYS A 149 35.10 -50.03 -31.02
CA CYS A 149 34.75 -51.00 -30.01
C CYS A 149 34.45 -52.30 -30.76
N ASN A 150 35.42 -53.20 -30.77
CA ASN A 150 35.18 -54.63 -30.98
C ASN A 150 34.37 -55.19 -29.81
#